data_AF-A0A7S1DMM8-F1
#
_entry.id   AF-A0A7S1DMM8-F1
#
_cell.length_a   1.000
_cell.length_b   1.000
_cell.length_c   1.000
_cell.angle_alpha   90.00
_cell.angle_beta   90.00
_cell.angle_gamma   90.00
#
_symmetry.space_group_name_H-M   'P 1'
#
loop_
_entity.id
_entity.type
_entity.pdbx_description
1 polymer ?
#
loop_
_entity_poly.entity_id
_entity_poly.type
_entity_poly.pdbx_seq_one_letter_code
_entity_poly.pdbx_strand_id
1 'polypeptide(L)'
;NTVSGGSGYGMWIQDAATGTFQNNLVERNAFANVAVSDNAAPRMENNIICDGMQMGLLLRHHEKGFYRNNRISGHASGNIVMLDRSAATLLNNQVSYGRAGGLLV
;
A
#
# COMPACT_ATOMS: atom_id res chain seq x y z
N ASN A 1 -4.60 -14.23 -0.86
CA ASN A 1 -3.33 -14.71 -1.47
C ASN A 1 -2.15 -14.25 -0.64
N THR A 2 -0.96 -14.82 -0.85
CA THR A 2 0.31 -14.33 -0.28
C THR A 2 1.23 -13.85 -1.40
N VAL A 3 1.77 -12.63 -1.26
CA VAL A 3 2.68 -11.99 -2.22
C VAL A 3 3.95 -11.59 -1.48
N SER A 4 5.06 -12.28 -1.75
CA SER A 4 6.29 -12.12 -0.98
C SER A 4 7.57 -12.43 -1.75
N GLY A 5 8.69 -11.84 -1.33
CA GLY A 5 10.02 -12.18 -1.83
C GLY A 5 10.34 -11.63 -3.22
N GLY A 6 9.54 -10.69 -3.73
CA GLY A 6 9.80 -10.02 -4.99
C GLY A 6 11.00 -9.07 -4.90
N SER A 7 11.77 -8.97 -5.98
CA SER A 7 12.87 -8.01 -6.14
C SER A 7 12.42 -6.59 -6.48
N GLY A 8 11.11 -6.38 -6.67
CA GLY A 8 10.49 -5.08 -6.94
C GLY A 8 9.31 -4.79 -6.01
N TYR A 9 8.25 -4.19 -6.54
CA TYR A 9 6.98 -4.05 -5.82
C TYR A 9 6.31 -5.42 -5.65
N GLY A 10 5.65 -5.64 -4.51
CA GLY A 10 4.84 -6.85 -4.33
C GLY A 10 3.61 -6.84 -5.24
N MET A 11 2.82 -5.78 -5.13
CA MET A 11 1.70 -5.49 -6.02
C MET A 11 1.88 -4.10 -6.63
N TRP A 12 1.76 -4.02 -7.96
CA TRP A 12 1.80 -2.75 -8.68
C TRP A 12 0.51 -2.56 -9.47
N ILE A 13 -0.26 -1.56 -9.09
CA ILE A 13 -1.57 -1.25 -9.66
C ILE A 13 -1.47 0.13 -10.33
N GLN A 14 -1.68 0.17 -11.64
CA GLN A 14 -1.40 1.34 -12.47
C GLN A 14 -2.44 1.52 -13.58
N ASP A 15 -2.29 2.57 -14.39
CA ASP A 15 -3.02 2.80 -15.63
C ASP A 15 -4.55 2.75 -15.47
N ALA A 16 -5.07 3.53 -14.53
CA ALA A 16 -6.49 3.60 -14.21
C ALA A 16 -7.15 2.27 -13.81
N ALA A 17 -6.38 1.27 -13.37
CA ALA A 17 -6.93 0.00 -12.88
C ALA A 17 -7.83 0.18 -11.65
N THR A 18 -8.94 -0.57 -11.61
CA THR A 18 -10.01 -0.47 -10.59
C THR A 18 -10.27 -1.78 -9.84
N GLY A 19 -9.26 -2.67 -9.81
CA GLY A 19 -9.37 -4.00 -9.22
C GLY A 19 -9.74 -3.99 -7.73
N THR A 20 -10.37 -5.09 -7.28
CA THR A 20 -10.65 -5.34 -5.87
C THR A 20 -9.69 -6.39 -5.33
N PHE A 21 -8.99 -6.06 -4.24
CA PHE A 21 -7.99 -6.90 -3.60
C PHE A 21 -8.35 -7.07 -2.13
N GLN A 22 -8.76 -8.28 -1.76
CA GLN A 22 -9.27 -8.56 -0.43
C GLN A 22 -8.60 -9.78 0.19
N ASN A 23 -8.39 -9.75 1.51
CA ASN A 23 -7.86 -10.88 2.28
C ASN A 23 -6.51 -11.40 1.75
N ASN A 24 -5.61 -10.49 1.39
CA ASN A 24 -4.25 -10.81 0.96
C ASN A 24 -3.22 -10.47 2.04
N LEU A 25 -2.15 -11.25 2.06
CA LEU A 25 -0.90 -10.96 2.75
C LEU A 25 0.12 -10.48 1.71
N VAL A 26 0.68 -9.29 1.90
CA VAL A 26 1.73 -8.74 1.06
C VAL A 26 2.91 -8.36 1.94
N GLU A 27 4.02 -9.08 1.83
CA GLU A 27 5.11 -8.95 2.78
C GLU A 27 6.50 -9.13 2.17
N ARG A 28 7.52 -8.56 2.83
CA ARG A 28 8.94 -8.84 2.53
C ARG A 28 9.33 -8.69 1.06
N ASN A 29 8.78 -7.70 0.36
CA ASN A 29 9.21 -7.33 -0.98
C ASN A 29 10.31 -6.26 -0.90
N ALA A 30 11.15 -6.19 -1.93
CA ALA A 30 12.35 -5.33 -1.93
C ALA A 30 12.00 -3.83 -2.07
N PHE A 31 10.94 -3.48 -2.81
CA PHE A 31 10.41 -2.12 -2.86
C PHE A 31 9.16 -1.99 -1.98
N ALA A 32 8.24 -1.08 -2.32
CA ALA A 32 6.98 -0.99 -1.62
C ALA A 32 6.20 -2.31 -1.75
N ASN A 33 5.57 -2.77 -0.66
CA ASN A 33 4.74 -3.96 -0.73
C ASN A 33 3.57 -3.76 -1.70
N VAL A 34 2.90 -2.61 -1.62
CA VAL A 34 1.86 -2.20 -2.57
C VAL A 34 2.18 -0.80 -3.11
N ALA A 35 2.21 -0.67 -4.43
CA ALA A 35 2.33 0.61 -5.12
C ALA A 35 1.10 0.84 -6.00
N VAL A 36 0.49 2.02 -5.86
CA VAL A 36 -0.68 2.45 -6.63
C VAL A 36 -0.37 3.79 -7.28
N SER A 37 -0.51 3.86 -8.61
CA SER A 37 -0.15 5.02 -9.40
C SER A 37 -1.07 5.25 -10.61
N ASP A 38 -0.83 6.36 -11.30
CA ASP A 38 -1.30 6.64 -12.66
C ASP A 38 -2.84 6.56 -12.78
N ASN A 39 -3.52 7.35 -11.93
CA ASN A 39 -4.98 7.43 -11.83
C ASN A 39 -5.69 6.13 -11.45
N ALA A 40 -4.97 5.10 -10.99
CA ALA A 40 -5.59 3.89 -10.47
C ALA A 40 -6.53 4.19 -9.28
N ALA A 41 -7.56 3.36 -9.14
CA ALA A 41 -8.56 3.48 -8.08
C ALA A 41 -8.96 2.09 -7.55
N PRO A 42 -8.03 1.35 -6.93
CA PRO A 42 -8.32 0.02 -6.43
C PRO A 42 -9.20 0.08 -5.17
N ARG A 43 -9.87 -1.04 -4.88
CA ARG A 43 -10.51 -1.30 -3.58
C ARG A 43 -9.67 -2.32 -2.83
N MET A 44 -9.02 -1.90 -1.75
CA MET A 44 -8.20 -2.78 -0.91
C MET A 44 -8.84 -2.95 0.45
N GLU A 45 -9.33 -4.15 0.76
CA GLU A 45 -10.08 -4.41 1.99
C GLU A 45 -9.56 -5.62 2.76
N ASN A 46 -9.39 -5.48 4.08
CA ASN A 46 -8.97 -6.56 4.98
C ASN A 46 -7.63 -7.23 4.56
N ASN A 47 -6.70 -6.48 3.98
CA ASN A 47 -5.36 -6.98 3.66
C ASN A 47 -4.38 -6.74 4.81
N ILE A 48 -3.37 -7.59 4.88
CA ILE A 48 -2.21 -7.43 5.74
C ILE A 48 -1.03 -7.05 4.84
N ILE A 49 -0.45 -5.88 5.08
CA ILE A 49 0.71 -5.37 4.36
C ILE A 49 1.79 -5.17 5.42
N CYS A 50 2.86 -5.96 5.40
CA CYS A 50 3.85 -5.91 6.48
C CYS A 50 5.29 -6.20 6.08
N ASP A 51 6.22 -5.76 6.94
CA ASP A 51 7.62 -6.17 6.93
C ASP A 51 8.33 -6.02 5.57
N GLY A 52 7.95 -4.97 4.81
CA GLY A 52 8.58 -4.61 3.55
C GLY A 52 9.89 -3.83 3.77
N MET A 53 10.82 -3.96 2.82
CA MET A 53 12.15 -3.35 2.89
C MET A 53 12.14 -1.83 2.63
N GLN A 54 11.03 -1.30 2.10
CA GLN A 54 10.82 0.13 1.89
C GLN A 54 9.51 0.61 2.52
N MET A 55 8.52 1.01 1.71
CA MET A 55 7.21 1.49 2.14
C MET A 55 6.19 0.34 2.18
N GLY A 56 5.14 0.48 2.97
CA GLY A 56 4.03 -0.48 2.93
C GLY A 56 3.11 -0.25 1.75
N LEU A 57 2.46 0.91 1.77
CA LEU A 57 1.53 1.36 0.76
C LEU A 57 2.04 2.70 0.19
N LEU A 58 2.47 2.68 -1.06
CA LEU A 58 2.89 3.85 -1.83
C LEU A 58 1.77 4.32 -2.75
N LEU A 59 1.27 5.53 -2.52
CA LEU A 59 0.16 6.14 -3.26
C LEU A 59 0.68 7.39 -3.97
N ARG A 60 0.64 7.43 -5.30
CA ARG A 60 1.22 8.53 -6.08
C ARG A 60 0.46 8.80 -7.38
N HIS A 61 0.86 9.87 -8.10
CA HIS A 61 0.37 10.15 -9.45
C HIS A 61 -1.17 10.12 -9.61
N HIS A 62 -1.88 10.92 -8.80
CA HIS A 62 -3.33 11.13 -8.91
C HIS A 62 -4.20 9.89 -8.65
N GLU A 63 -3.70 8.88 -7.92
CA GLU A 63 -4.50 7.71 -7.55
C GLU A 63 -5.66 8.09 -6.60
N LYS A 64 -6.75 7.33 -6.64
CA LYS A 64 -8.02 7.62 -5.94
C LYS A 64 -8.63 6.37 -5.29
N GLY A 65 -7.78 5.45 -4.84
CA GLY A 65 -8.19 4.18 -4.26
C GLY A 65 -8.94 4.30 -2.93
N PHE A 66 -9.63 3.22 -2.59
CA PHE A 66 -10.35 3.05 -1.34
C PHE A 66 -9.70 1.92 -0.54
N TYR A 67 -9.13 2.26 0.61
CA TYR A 67 -8.38 1.34 1.47
C TYR A 67 -9.09 1.23 2.81
N ARG A 68 -9.67 0.06 3.10
CA ARG A 68 -10.47 -0.16 4.30
C ARG A 68 -10.06 -1.37 5.12
N ASN A 69 -10.05 -1.24 6.45
CA ASN A 69 -9.78 -2.34 7.38
C ASN A 69 -8.45 -3.09 7.12
N ASN A 70 -7.46 -2.43 6.50
CA ASN A 70 -6.16 -3.06 6.27
C ASN A 70 -5.27 -2.89 7.50
N ARG A 71 -4.39 -3.86 7.73
CA ARG A 71 -3.32 -3.77 8.72
C ARG A 71 -2.01 -3.50 8.00
N ILE A 72 -1.37 -2.38 8.32
CA ILE A 72 -0.15 -1.91 7.64
C ILE A 72 0.95 -1.64 8.69
N SER A 73 2.02 -2.43 8.69
CA SER A 73 3.02 -2.35 9.77
C SER A 73 4.44 -2.80 9.42
N GLY A 74 5.43 -2.30 10.16
CA GLY A 74 6.78 -2.89 10.16
C GLY A 74 7.64 -2.53 8.94
N HIS A 75 7.30 -1.47 8.20
CA HIS A 75 8.06 -1.09 7.02
C HIS A 75 9.27 -0.23 7.39
N ALA A 76 10.41 -0.47 6.73
CA ALA A 76 11.70 0.16 7.05
C ALA A 76 11.73 1.67 6.80
N SER A 77 10.88 2.16 5.89
CA SER A 77 10.61 3.58 5.64
C SER A 77 9.28 3.98 6.32
N GLY A 78 8.28 4.43 5.57
CA GLY A 78 6.93 4.74 6.04
C GLY A 78 5.93 3.61 5.75
N ASN A 79 4.94 3.44 6.63
CA ASN A 79 3.88 2.45 6.40
C ASN A 79 2.96 2.86 5.25
N ILE A 80 2.39 4.07 5.30
CA ILE A 80 1.62 4.66 4.20
C ILE A 80 2.32 5.94 3.78
N VAL A 81 2.63 6.05 2.50
CA VAL A 81 3.24 7.23 1.89
C VAL A 81 2.36 7.70 0.75
N MET A 82 1.78 8.88 0.90
CA MET A 82 0.94 9.54 -0.09
C MET A 82 1.72 10.70 -0.70
N LEU A 83 1.80 10.74 -2.02
CA LEU A 83 2.57 11.71 -2.78
C LEU A 83 1.70 12.35 -3.88
N ASP A 84 2.20 13.46 -4.42
CA ASP A 84 1.61 14.20 -5.53
C ASP A 84 0.17 14.65 -5.25
N ARG A 85 -0.73 14.49 -6.22
CA ARG A 85 -2.16 14.79 -6.08
C ARG A 85 -3.01 13.55 -5.80
N SER A 86 -2.44 12.57 -5.10
CA SER A 86 -3.19 11.37 -4.69
C SER A 86 -4.30 11.77 -3.72
N ALA A 87 -5.46 11.15 -3.88
CA ALA A 87 -6.67 11.47 -3.12
C ALA A 87 -7.32 10.19 -2.57
N ALA A 88 -6.50 9.36 -1.93
CA ALA A 88 -6.94 8.10 -1.36
C ALA A 88 -7.95 8.29 -0.24
N THR A 89 -8.88 7.35 -0.11
CA THR A 89 -9.71 7.23 1.09
C THR A 89 -9.18 6.13 1.98
N LEU A 90 -8.75 6.48 3.20
CA LEU A 90 -8.26 5.55 4.20
C LEU A 90 -9.29 5.43 5.34
N LEU A 91 -9.95 4.29 5.47
CA LEU A 91 -11.01 4.07 6.47
C LEU A 91 -10.71 2.87 7.37
N ASN A 92 -10.71 3.07 8.69
CA ASN A 92 -10.54 1.99 9.69
C ASN A 92 -9.28 1.12 9.47
N ASN A 93 -8.21 1.69 8.89
CA ASN A 93 -6.95 0.98 8.74
C ASN A 93 -6.15 1.03 10.05
N GLN A 94 -5.51 -0.06 10.41
CA GLN A 94 -4.57 -0.11 11.52
C GLN A 94 -3.16 0.10 11.00
N VAL A 95 -2.51 1.18 11.45
CA VAL A 95 -1.17 1.56 11.00
C VAL A 95 -0.24 1.66 12.21
N SER A 96 0.81 0.84 12.25
CA SER A 96 1.67 0.73 13.45
C SER A 96 3.11 0.37 13.11
N TYR A 97 4.07 0.71 13.97
CA TYR A 97 5.49 0.33 13.82
C TYR A 97 6.13 0.78 12.50
N GLY A 98 5.77 1.96 11.99
CA GLY A 98 6.45 2.57 10.84
C GLY A 98 7.70 3.31 11.31
N ARG A 99 8.86 3.04 10.70
CA ARG A 99 10.16 3.55 11.19
C ARG A 99 10.37 5.03 10.90
N ALA A 100 9.97 5.50 9.71
CA ALA A 100 9.99 6.91 9.33
C ALA A 100 8.66 7.62 9.66
N GLY A 101 7.55 6.86 9.71
CA GLY A 101 6.23 7.40 10.02
C GLY A 101 5.12 6.38 9.75
N GLY A 102 3.96 6.59 10.38
CA GLY A 102 2.76 5.80 10.15
C GLY A 102 2.06 6.19 8.84
N LEU A 103 1.66 7.45 8.74
CA LEU A 103 1.05 8.04 7.55
C LEU A 103 1.82 9.32 7.21
N LEU A 104 2.39 9.37 6.01
CA LEU A 104 3.13 10.52 5.47
C LEU A 104 2.33 11.05 4.27
N VAL A 105 2.05 12.35 4.26
CA VAL A 105 1.24 13.06 3.24
C VAL A 105 1.96 14.31 2.77
#